data_AF-A0A7L6AYB7-F1
#
_entry.id   AF-A0A7L6AYB7-F1
#
_cell.length_a   1.000
_cell.length_b   1.000
_cell.length_c   1.000
_cell.angle_alpha   90.00
_cell.angle_beta   90.00
_cell.angle_gamma   90.00
#
_symmetry.space_group_name_H-M   'P 1'
#
loop_
_entity.id
_entity.type
_entity.pdbx_description
1 polymer ?
#
loop_
_entity_poly.entity_id
_entity_poly.type
_entity_poly.pdbx_seq_one_letter_code
_entity_poly.pdbx_strand_id
1 'polypeptide(L)'
;MSRAKGTPKTGGRKAGTPNKVQRPIREAAMDYSDEALAKLVEIMQDPETPAAARITACREVLDRAHGKPTQNIDANVNKLKQSEWLDIIAKANEGGTP
;
A
#
# COMPACT_ATOMS: atom_id res chain seq x y z
N MET A 1 24.57 37.65 16.66
CA MET A 1 25.39 37.61 15.44
C MET A 1 24.73 36.69 14.42
N SER A 2 24.11 37.24 13.38
CA SER A 2 23.61 36.46 12.23
C SER A 2 24.80 35.95 11.41
N ARG A 3 24.72 34.71 10.91
CA ARG A 3 25.82 34.09 10.13
C ARG A 3 26.00 34.80 8.78
N ALA A 4 27.25 34.89 8.34
CA ALA A 4 27.61 35.41 7.02
C ALA A 4 27.01 34.53 5.90
N LYS A 5 26.42 35.19 4.90
CA LYS A 5 25.82 34.58 3.71
C LYS A 5 26.92 33.84 2.92
N GLY A 6 26.74 32.54 2.68
CA GLY A 6 27.66 31.72 1.87
C GLY A 6 28.53 30.70 2.62
N THR A 7 28.40 30.58 3.94
CA THR A 7 29.08 29.50 4.69
C THR A 7 28.38 28.15 4.49
N PRO A 8 29.11 27.03 4.27
CA PRO A 8 28.50 25.70 4.20
C PRO A 8 27.72 25.39 5.48
N LYS A 9 26.57 24.72 5.34
CA LYS A 9 25.71 24.37 6.48
C LYS A 9 26.40 23.32 7.37
N THR A 10 27.23 23.75 8.30
CA THR A 10 27.86 22.90 9.32
C THR A 10 26.88 22.65 10.46
N GLY A 11 25.85 21.82 10.20
CA GLY A 11 24.86 21.44 11.20
C GLY A 11 23.50 21.09 10.60
N GLY A 12 23.13 19.83 10.74
CA GLY A 12 21.85 19.27 10.32
C GLY A 12 21.89 17.74 10.38
N ARG A 13 20.72 17.10 10.47
CA ARG A 13 20.64 15.63 10.32
C ARG A 13 21.10 15.24 8.92
N LYS A 14 21.88 14.15 8.79
CA LYS A 14 22.21 13.56 7.49
C LYS A 14 20.90 13.20 6.78
N ALA A 15 20.71 13.68 5.55
CA ALA A 15 19.56 13.32 4.73
C ALA A 15 19.50 11.78 4.62
N GLY A 16 18.31 11.20 4.82
CA GLY A 16 18.10 9.76 4.84
C GLY A 16 18.36 9.05 6.19
N THR A 17 18.77 9.77 7.25
CA THR A 17 18.90 9.16 8.58
C THR A 17 17.52 8.92 9.19
N PRO A 18 17.08 7.65 9.41
CA PRO A 18 15.77 7.34 9.96
C PRO A 18 15.54 8.07 11.28
N ASN A 19 14.30 8.52 11.50
CA ASN A 19 13.97 9.22 12.73
C ASN A 19 13.95 8.22 13.91
N LYS A 20 14.98 8.25 14.77
CA LYS A 20 15.09 7.42 15.99
C LYS A 20 13.85 7.48 16.90
N VAL A 21 13.02 8.51 16.79
CA VAL A 21 11.84 8.74 17.65
C VAL A 21 10.57 8.07 17.11
N GLN A 22 10.58 7.55 15.89
CA GLN A 22 9.39 6.91 15.33
C GLN A 22 9.60 5.40 15.29
N ARG A 23 9.12 4.70 16.33
CA ARG A 23 8.72 3.31 16.13
C ARG A 23 7.76 3.32 14.93
N PRO A 24 8.03 2.58 13.85
CA PRO A 24 7.12 2.55 12.72
C PRO A 24 5.76 2.10 13.23
N ILE A 25 4.70 2.83 12.87
CA ILE A 25 3.32 2.60 13.35
C ILE A 25 2.92 1.13 13.20
N ARG A 26 3.42 0.47 12.15
CA ARG A 26 3.28 -0.96 11.92
C ARG A 26 3.76 -1.82 13.09
N GLU A 27 4.96 -1.58 13.62
CA GLU A 27 5.50 -2.35 14.75
C GLU A 27 4.68 -2.11 16.02
N ALA A 28 4.25 -0.87 16.27
CA ALA A 28 3.39 -0.57 17.40
C ALA A 28 2.01 -1.26 17.28
N ALA A 29 1.44 -1.31 16.07
CA ALA A 29 0.17 -1.97 15.81
C ALA A 29 0.25 -3.50 15.93
N MET A 30 1.39 -4.10 15.59
CA MET A 30 1.62 -5.55 15.69
C MET A 30 1.47 -6.06 17.12
N ASP A 31 1.88 -5.27 18.12
CA ASP A 31 1.77 -5.63 19.53
C ASP A 31 0.31 -5.83 19.98
N TYR A 32 -0.68 -5.25 19.28
CA TYR A 32 -2.10 -5.37 19.59
C TYR A 32 -2.80 -6.53 18.85
N SER A 33 -2.07 -7.35 18.09
CA SER A 33 -2.68 -8.37 17.23
C SER A 33 -3.47 -9.42 18.02
N ASP A 34 -2.95 -9.85 19.18
CA ASP A 34 -3.60 -10.85 20.03
C ASP A 34 -4.87 -10.29 20.70
N GLU A 35 -4.80 -9.05 21.19
CA GLU A 35 -5.95 -8.36 21.77
C GLU A 35 -7.04 -8.12 20.72
N ALA A 36 -6.66 -7.69 19.52
CA ALA A 36 -7.57 -7.51 18.41
C ALA A 36 -8.27 -8.83 18.02
N LEU A 37 -7.53 -9.94 18.00
CA LEU A 37 -8.10 -11.26 17.74
C LEU A 37 -9.12 -11.64 18.83
N ALA A 38 -8.80 -11.45 20.10
CA ALA A 38 -9.72 -11.71 21.20
C ALA A 38 -11.01 -10.87 21.07
N LYS A 39 -10.89 -9.60 20.67
CA LYS A 39 -12.05 -8.72 20.44
C LYS A 39 -12.91 -9.16 19.26
N LEU A 40 -12.31 -9.65 18.17
CA LEU A 40 -13.08 -10.23 17.06
C LEU A 40 -13.87 -11.47 17.50
N VAL A 41 -13.28 -12.31 18.36
CA VAL A 41 -13.96 -13.48 18.94
C VAL A 41 -15.13 -13.06 19.83
N GLU A 42 -14.95 -12.05 20.67
CA GLU A 42 -16.01 -11.48 21.51
C GLU A 42 -17.17 -10.94 20.66
N ILE A 43 -16.85 -10.14 19.63
CA ILE A 43 -17.82 -9.55 18.69
C ILE A 43 -18.64 -10.65 17.99
N MET A 44 -18.02 -11.72 17.51
CA MET A 44 -18.76 -12.77 16.80
C MET A 44 -19.64 -13.63 17.71
N GLN A 45 -19.31 -13.71 19.01
CA GLN A 45 -20.06 -14.48 20.00
C GLN A 45 -21.20 -13.68 20.65
N ASP A 46 -21.16 -12.35 20.57
CA ASP A 46 -22.17 -11.48 21.16
C ASP A 46 -23.47 -11.45 20.32
N PRO A 47 -24.60 -11.96 20.85
CA PRO A 47 -25.89 -11.94 20.15
C PRO A 47 -26.48 -10.53 19.97
N GLU A 48 -26.08 -9.56 20.80
CA GLU A 48 -26.57 -8.17 20.75
C GLU A 48 -25.88 -7.35 19.65
N THR A 49 -24.67 -7.75 19.27
CA THR A 49 -23.94 -7.10 18.18
C THR A 49 -24.66 -7.27 16.84
N PRO A 50 -24.73 -6.25 15.96
CA PRO A 50 -25.38 -6.38 14.66
C PRO A 50 -24.84 -7.56 13.84
N ALA A 51 -25.74 -8.28 13.15
CA ALA A 51 -25.38 -9.47 12.37
C ALA A 51 -24.24 -9.22 11.36
N ALA A 52 -24.22 -8.05 10.72
CA ALA A 52 -23.16 -7.65 9.79
C ALA A 52 -21.78 -7.54 10.46
N ALA A 53 -21.71 -7.03 11.69
CA ALA A 53 -20.46 -6.93 12.45
C ALA A 53 -19.95 -8.32 12.84
N ARG A 54 -20.85 -9.23 13.26
CA ARG A 54 -20.48 -10.63 13.52
C ARG A 54 -19.94 -11.34 12.29
N ILE A 55 -20.62 -11.22 11.15
CA ILE A 55 -20.18 -11.81 9.87
C ILE A 55 -18.79 -11.28 9.49
N THR A 56 -18.57 -9.97 9.66
CA THR A 56 -17.28 -9.34 9.40
C THR A 56 -16.20 -9.90 10.33
N ALA A 57 -16.47 -10.02 11.63
CA ALA A 57 -15.51 -10.59 12.57
C ALA A 57 -15.17 -12.06 12.25
N CYS A 58 -16.17 -12.89 11.94
CA CYS A 58 -15.95 -14.27 11.49
C CYS A 58 -15.04 -14.31 10.25
N ARG A 59 -15.33 -13.47 9.25
CA ARG A 59 -14.52 -13.40 8.02
C ARG A 59 -13.07 -12.98 8.31
N GLU A 60 -12.87 -11.96 9.14
CA GLU A 60 -11.54 -11.48 9.51
C GLU A 60 -10.71 -12.56 10.23
N VAL A 61 -11.34 -13.39 11.07
CA VAL A 61 -10.68 -14.54 11.71
C VAL A 61 -10.32 -15.62 10.67
N LEU A 62 -11.27 -15.98 9.79
CA LEU A 62 -11.06 -17.00 8.75
C LEU A 62 -9.98 -16.58 7.73
N ASP A 63 -10.01 -15.33 7.27
CA ASP A 63 -9.04 -14.79 6.31
C ASP A 63 -7.61 -14.80 6.88
N ARG A 64 -7.45 -14.75 8.22
CA ARG A 64 -6.14 -14.89 8.90
C ARG A 64 -5.73 -16.35 9.09
N ALA A 65 -6.67 -17.22 9.44
CA ALA A 65 -6.41 -18.64 9.69
C ALA A 65 -6.09 -19.42 8.40
N HIS A 66 -6.77 -19.09 7.31
CA HIS A 66 -6.69 -19.84 6.05
C HIS A 66 -6.13 -19.01 4.88
N GLY A 67 -5.91 -17.72 5.08
CA GLY A 67 -5.57 -16.79 4.01
C GLY A 67 -6.80 -16.37 3.20
N LYS A 68 -6.64 -15.30 2.41
CA LYS A 68 -7.69 -14.87 1.47
C LYS A 68 -7.69 -15.78 0.24
N PRO A 69 -8.88 -16.06 -0.35
CA PRO A 69 -8.96 -16.74 -1.63
C PRO A 69 -8.06 -16.07 -2.68
N THR A 70 -7.35 -16.88 -3.46
CA THR A 70 -6.49 -16.38 -4.54
C THR A 70 -7.34 -15.62 -5.56
N GLN A 71 -7.08 -14.32 -5.72
CA GLN A 71 -7.74 -13.53 -6.76
C GLN A 71 -7.16 -13.92 -8.12
N ASN A 72 -7.98 -14.48 -8.99
CA ASN A 72 -7.56 -14.74 -10.36
C ASN A 72 -7.57 -13.41 -11.14
N ILE A 73 -6.46 -13.08 -11.78
CA ILE A 73 -6.34 -11.90 -12.64
C ILE A 73 -6.35 -12.39 -14.08
N ASP A 74 -7.43 -12.11 -14.79
CA ASP A 74 -7.50 -12.36 -16.22
C ASP A 74 -7.05 -11.09 -16.96
N ALA A 75 -5.87 -11.15 -17.57
CA ALA A 75 -5.31 -10.05 -18.35
C ALA A 75 -5.51 -10.34 -19.85
N ASN A 76 -6.51 -9.69 -20.45
CA ASN A 76 -6.66 -9.70 -21.90
C ASN A 76 -5.67 -8.70 -22.52
N VAL A 77 -4.50 -9.20 -22.91
CA VAL A 77 -3.50 -8.39 -23.61
C VAL A 77 -3.85 -8.37 -25.10
N ASN A 78 -4.39 -7.24 -25.56
CA ASN A 78 -4.56 -7.01 -26.98
C ASN A 78 -3.18 -6.81 -27.62
N LYS A 79 -2.67 -7.85 -28.29
CA LYS A 79 -1.42 -7.76 -29.03
C LYS A 79 -1.69 -6.98 -30.32
N LEU A 80 -1.22 -5.74 -30.39
CA LEU A 80 -1.13 -5.02 -31.66
C LEU A 80 -0.29 -5.86 -32.63
N LYS A 81 -0.78 -6.02 -33.86
CA LYS A 81 0.01 -6.69 -34.89
C LYS A 81 1.24 -5.82 -35.18
N GLN A 82 2.38 -6.44 -35.48
CA GLN A 82 3.62 -5.72 -35.73
C GLN A 82 3.47 -4.67 -36.87
N SER A 83 2.57 -4.93 -37.82
CA SER A 83 2.17 -3.96 -38.86
C SER A 83 1.56 -2.69 -38.30
N GLU A 84 0.65 -2.79 -37.32
CA GLU A 84 -0.01 -1.64 -36.69
C GLU A 84 0.97 -0.84 -35.84
N TRP A 85 1.96 -1.51 -35.22
CA TRP A 85 3.02 -0.84 -34.47
C TRP A 85 3.95 -0.03 -35.38
N LEU A 86 4.28 -0.54 -36.57
CA LEU A 86 5.07 0.18 -37.57
C LEU A 86 4.31 1.38 -38.14
N ASP A 87 3.01 1.25 -38.40
CA ASP A 87 2.16 2.35 -38.87
C ASP A 87 2.07 3.50 -37.84
N ILE A 88 2.05 3.18 -36.55
CA ILE A 88 2.06 4.17 -35.47
C ILE A 88 3.39 4.93 -35.43
N ILE A 89 4.52 4.24 -35.61
CA ILE A 89 5.85 4.86 -35.62
C ILE A 89 6.03 5.76 -36.84
N ALA A 90 5.56 5.32 -38.02
CA ALA A 90 5.59 6.13 -39.23
C ALA A 90 4.80 7.43 -39.05
N LYS A 91 3.58 7.35 -38.53
CA LYS A 91 2.73 8.53 -38.25
C LYS A 91 3.32 9.46 -37.20
N ALA A 92 4.01 8.93 -36.19
CA ALA A 92 4.67 9.74 -35.16
C ALA A 92 5.88 10.52 -35.71
N ASN A 93 6.59 9.96 -36.69
CA ASN A 93 7.73 10.61 -37.34
C ASN A 93 7.29 11.61 -38.43
N GLU A 94 6.12 11.42 -39.04
CA GLU A 94 5.53 12.34 -40.04
C GLU A 94 4.89 13.58 -39.40
N GLY A 95 4.56 13.54 -38.10
CA GLY A 95 4.04 14.67 -37.33
C GLY A 95 5.10 15.66 -36.81
N GLY A 96 6.37 15.48 -37.19
CA GLY A 96 7.43 16.45 -36.90
C GLY A 96 7.23 17.72 -37.73
N THR A 97 6.59 18.74 -37.15
CA THR A 97 6.64 20.13 -37.64
C THR A 97 6.86 21.10 -36.48
N PRO A 98 7.50 22.27 -36.71
CA PRO A 98 7.92 22.86 -37.99
C PRO A 98 9.42 22.69 -38.30
#